data_AF-A0A815X011-F1
#
_entry.id   AF-A0A815X011-F1
#
_cell.length_a   1.000
_cell.length_b   1.000
_cell.length_c   1.000
_cell.angle_alpha   90.00
_cell.angle_beta   90.00
_cell.angle_gamma   90.00
#
_symmetry.space_group_name_H-M   'P 1'
#
loop_
_entity.id
_entity.type
_entity.pdbx_description
1 polymer ?
#
loop_
_entity_poly.entity_id
_entity_poly.type
_entity_poly.pdbx_seq_one_letter_code
_entity_poly.pdbx_strand_id
1 'polypeptide(L)'
;LLILMCQSNRTIRKFCRQFILPALGDEVLNLPTEGQKLRNKLTRMMTNPNSELKTLSAKLLFVLCKESVDRLIKYTGYGNAAGLLYDFGLLGPQHNINKEQYSSDSDESDTESYKKIRDQYGIDGVTGRANIKRNDDAMKDWTEERKMVEVDKLLNTLDRAMT
;
A
#
# COMPACT_ATOMS: atom_id res chain seq x y z
N LEU A 1 -0.64 16.16 -17.21
CA LEU A 1 -1.38 17.39 -16.82
C LEU A 1 -1.90 17.33 -15.38
N LEU A 2 -2.80 16.41 -15.02
CA LEU A 2 -3.43 16.36 -13.69
C LEU A 2 -2.43 16.32 -12.52
N ILE A 3 -1.35 15.54 -12.65
CA ILE A 3 -0.27 15.44 -11.64
C ILE A 3 0.33 16.84 -11.36
N LEU A 4 0.72 17.56 -12.41
CA LEU A 4 1.30 18.90 -12.31
C LEU A 4 0.33 19.88 -11.64
N MET A 5 -0.96 19.84 -12.01
CA MET A 5 -1.98 20.68 -11.39
C MET A 5 -2.15 20.38 -9.89
N CYS A 6 -2.08 19.12 -9.49
CA CYS A 6 -2.15 18.70 -8.09
C CYS A 6 -0.89 19.07 -7.30
N GLN A 7 0.28 19.11 -7.94
CA GLN A 7 1.51 19.57 -7.29
C GLN A 7 1.45 21.08 -7.03
N SER A 8 1.10 21.86 -8.06
CA SER A 8 1.12 23.32 -8.01
C SER A 8 -0.03 23.94 -7.20
N ASN A 9 -1.19 23.28 -7.09
CA ASN A 9 -2.37 23.86 -6.45
C ASN A 9 -2.96 22.95 -5.35
N ARG A 10 -2.89 23.43 -4.10
CA ARG A 10 -3.42 22.73 -2.91
C ARG A 10 -4.92 22.43 -3.02
N THR A 11 -5.71 23.36 -3.56
CA THR A 11 -7.17 23.21 -3.68
C THR A 11 -7.53 22.11 -4.67
N ILE A 12 -6.85 22.09 -5.83
CA ILE A 12 -7.03 21.02 -6.83
C ILE A 12 -6.63 19.67 -6.25
N ARG A 13 -5.48 19.59 -5.56
CA ARG A 13 -5.04 18.36 -4.90
C ARG A 13 -6.05 17.85 -3.87
N LYS A 14 -6.58 18.73 -3.01
CA LYS A 14 -7.62 18.39 -2.02
C LYS A 14 -8.89 17.89 -2.69
N PHE A 15 -9.35 18.58 -3.75
CA PHE A 15 -10.50 18.17 -4.54
C PHE A 15 -10.29 16.78 -5.16
N CYS A 16 -9.20 16.57 -5.91
CA CYS A 16 -8.90 15.27 -6.52
C CYS A 16 -8.75 14.16 -5.48
N ARG A 17 -8.15 14.46 -4.32
CA ARG A 17 -8.02 13.51 -3.21
C ARG A 17 -9.38 13.03 -2.72
N GLN A 18 -10.38 13.91 -2.57
CA GLN A 18 -11.72 13.51 -2.11
C GLN A 18 -12.39 12.48 -3.02
N PHE A 19 -12.18 12.57 -4.34
CA PHE A 19 -12.75 11.61 -5.31
C PHE A 19 -11.91 10.35 -5.49
N ILE A 20 -10.58 10.49 -5.54
CA ILE A 20 -9.68 9.39 -5.87
C ILE A 20 -9.30 8.58 -4.63
N LEU A 21 -9.00 9.26 -3.52
CA LEU A 21 -8.56 8.69 -2.24
C LEU A 21 -9.47 9.16 -1.09
N PRO A 22 -10.77 8.81 -1.11
CA PRO A 22 -11.66 9.12 0.00
C PRO A 22 -11.15 8.49 1.31
N ALA A 23 -11.69 8.95 2.44
CA ALA A 23 -11.39 8.35 3.74
C ALA A 23 -11.66 6.84 3.72
N LEU A 24 -10.72 6.05 4.24
CA LEU A 24 -10.85 4.59 4.29
C LEU A 24 -11.93 4.21 5.28
N GLY A 25 -12.72 3.18 4.96
CA GLY A 25 -13.73 2.57 5.83
C GLY A 25 -13.69 1.05 5.75
N ASP A 26 -14.85 0.39 5.68
CA ASP A 26 -14.96 -1.09 5.67
C ASP A 26 -14.35 -1.76 4.44
N GLU A 27 -14.03 -0.99 3.40
CA GLU A 27 -13.37 -1.49 2.20
C GLU A 27 -11.96 -2.04 2.43
N VAL A 28 -11.33 -1.75 3.58
CA VAL A 28 -10.02 -2.32 3.94
C VAL A 28 -10.08 -3.79 4.30
N LEU A 29 -11.28 -4.39 4.33
CA LEU A 29 -11.45 -5.84 4.43
C LEU A 29 -11.01 -6.56 3.15
N ASN A 30 -10.93 -5.85 2.01
CA ASN A 30 -10.47 -6.38 0.72
C ASN A 30 -9.09 -5.82 0.35
N LEU A 31 -8.43 -6.41 -0.65
CA LEU A 31 -7.17 -5.84 -1.13
C LEU A 31 -7.38 -4.45 -1.74
N PRO A 32 -6.41 -3.53 -1.64
CA PRO A 32 -6.47 -2.23 -2.29
C PRO A 32 -6.69 -2.30 -3.81
N THR A 33 -6.31 -3.41 -4.44
CA THR A 33 -6.52 -3.71 -5.87
C THR A 33 -7.91 -4.28 -6.18
N GLU A 34 -8.69 -4.70 -5.18
CA GLU A 34 -10.03 -5.26 -5.35
C GLU A 34 -11.10 -4.17 -5.19
N GLY A 35 -12.02 -4.10 -6.16
CA GLY A 35 -13.11 -3.11 -6.17
C GLY A 35 -13.16 -2.23 -7.42
N GLN A 36 -14.15 -1.34 -7.43
CA GLN A 36 -14.51 -0.52 -8.60
C GLN A 36 -14.21 0.98 -8.44
N LYS A 37 -13.78 1.42 -7.25
CA LYS A 37 -13.41 2.82 -7.03
C LYS A 37 -12.15 3.18 -7.82
N LEU A 38 -11.96 4.48 -8.06
CA LEU A 38 -10.78 4.99 -8.78
C LEU A 38 -9.48 4.59 -8.09
N ARG A 39 -9.42 4.63 -6.75
CA ARG A 39 -8.29 4.07 -5.99
C ARG A 39 -7.94 2.66 -6.46
N ASN A 40 -8.90 1.75 -6.46
CA ASN A 40 -8.64 0.34 -6.77
C ASN A 40 -8.10 0.17 -8.20
N LYS A 41 -8.70 0.90 -9.15
CA LYS A 41 -8.24 0.90 -10.55
C LYS A 41 -6.81 1.43 -10.66
N LEU A 42 -6.49 2.55 -10.02
CA LEU A 42 -5.15 3.13 -10.04
C LEU A 42 -4.11 2.25 -9.33
N THR A 43 -4.45 1.64 -8.19
CA THR A 43 -3.55 0.71 -7.49
C THR A 43 -3.24 -0.52 -8.36
N ARG A 44 -4.22 -1.06 -9.10
CA ARG A 44 -3.95 -2.12 -10.09
C ARG A 44 -3.02 -1.65 -11.22
N MET A 45 -3.12 -0.37 -11.62
CA MET A 45 -2.25 0.18 -12.65
C MET A 45 -0.80 0.34 -12.19
N MET A 46 -0.53 0.43 -10.88
CA MET A 46 0.83 0.49 -10.34
C MET A 46 1.66 -0.78 -10.61
N THR A 47 0.99 -1.91 -10.88
CA THR A 47 1.63 -3.19 -11.20
C THR A 47 1.38 -3.60 -12.65
N ASN A 48 1.01 -2.65 -13.52
CA ASN A 48 0.79 -2.91 -14.94
C ASN A 48 2.13 -3.18 -15.66
N PRO A 49 2.19 -4.11 -16.63
CA PRO A 49 3.40 -4.35 -17.43
C PRO A 49 3.83 -3.11 -18.24
N ASN A 50 2.91 -2.20 -18.58
CA ASN A 50 3.25 -0.93 -19.20
C ASN A 50 3.87 0.03 -18.17
N SER A 51 5.16 0.32 -18.35
CA SER A 51 5.97 1.17 -17.45
C SER A 51 5.45 2.61 -17.33
N GLU A 52 4.87 3.17 -18.38
CA GLU A 52 4.31 4.52 -18.37
C GLU A 52 3.04 4.58 -17.52
N LEU A 53 2.12 3.62 -17.69
CA LEU A 53 0.90 3.52 -16.88
C LEU A 53 1.22 3.29 -15.40
N LYS A 54 2.17 2.40 -15.12
CA LYS A 54 2.72 2.18 -13.77
C LYS A 54 3.20 3.50 -13.17
N THR A 55 4.10 4.19 -13.87
CA THR A 55 4.75 5.41 -13.38
C THR A 55 3.76 6.54 -13.16
N LEU A 56 2.85 6.79 -14.12
CA LEU A 56 1.87 7.87 -14.02
C LEU A 56 0.84 7.63 -12.91
N SER A 57 0.34 6.40 -12.78
CA SER A 57 -0.61 6.04 -11.73
C SER A 57 -0.01 6.20 -10.35
N ALA A 58 1.22 5.71 -10.19
CA ALA A 58 1.97 5.78 -8.95
C ALA A 58 2.36 7.22 -8.57
N LYS A 59 2.83 8.04 -9.53
CA LYS A 59 3.08 9.48 -9.34
C LYS A 59 1.83 10.24 -8.90
N LEU A 60 0.70 10.00 -9.55
CA LEU A 60 -0.56 10.66 -9.20
C LEU A 60 -0.96 10.34 -7.76
N LEU A 61 -0.96 9.05 -7.37
CA LEU A 61 -1.29 8.64 -6.01
C LEU A 61 -0.33 9.23 -4.97
N PHE A 62 0.97 9.27 -5.28
CA PHE A 62 1.98 9.84 -4.37
C PHE A 62 1.77 11.34 -4.13
N VAL A 63 1.51 12.12 -5.19
CA VAL A 63 1.18 13.55 -5.07
C VAL A 63 -0.10 13.75 -4.25
N LEU A 64 -1.16 12.95 -4.48
CA LEU A 64 -2.40 13.02 -3.70
C LEU A 64 -2.21 12.64 -2.22
N CYS A 65 -1.16 11.87 -1.94
CA CYS A 65 -0.71 11.52 -0.60
C CYS A 65 0.25 12.55 0.01
N LYS A 66 0.37 13.75 -0.57
CA LYS A 66 1.33 14.79 -0.13
C LYS A 66 2.77 14.27 -0.10
N GLU A 67 3.10 13.37 -1.02
CA GLU A 67 4.41 12.73 -1.12
C GLU A 67 4.85 12.03 0.18
N SER A 68 3.88 11.59 0.98
CA SER A 68 4.09 10.79 2.18
C SER A 68 3.93 9.31 1.86
N VAL A 69 4.96 8.54 2.18
CA VAL A 69 4.96 7.09 1.92
C VAL A 69 4.11 6.32 2.89
N ASP A 70 4.04 6.73 4.16
CA ASP A 70 3.09 6.14 5.10
C ASP A 70 1.64 6.28 4.59
N ARG A 71 1.30 7.46 4.06
CA ARG A 71 -0.02 7.68 3.45
C ARG A 71 -0.20 6.83 2.19
N LEU A 72 0.81 6.76 1.32
CA LEU A 72 0.72 5.93 0.11
C LEU A 72 0.50 4.45 0.48
N ILE A 73 1.34 3.89 1.36
CA ILE A 73 1.25 2.51 1.85
C ILE A 73 -0.12 2.24 2.46
N LYS A 74 -0.66 3.16 3.26
CA LYS A 74 -2.00 3.02 3.83
C LYS A 74 -3.08 2.82 2.77
N TYR A 75 -2.99 3.50 1.62
CA TYR A 75 -3.98 3.42 0.56
C TYR A 75 -3.74 2.31 -0.46
N THR A 76 -2.50 1.87 -0.64
CA THR A 76 -2.12 0.94 -1.71
C THR A 76 -1.60 -0.40 -1.21
N GLY A 77 -1.15 -0.49 0.04
CA GLY A 77 -0.28 -1.57 0.53
C GLY A 77 1.15 -1.40 0.03
N TYR A 78 2.13 -1.80 0.85
CA TYR A 78 3.54 -1.72 0.50
C TYR A 78 3.89 -2.59 -0.72
N GLY A 79 3.27 -3.76 -0.88
CA GLY A 79 3.54 -4.66 -2.02
C GLY A 79 3.25 -3.99 -3.38
N ASN A 80 2.19 -3.19 -3.47
CA ASN A 80 1.88 -2.44 -4.70
C ASN A 80 2.75 -1.18 -4.85
N ALA A 81 3.17 -0.57 -3.73
CA ALA A 81 3.98 0.65 -3.73
C ALA A 81 5.49 0.40 -3.93
N ALA A 82 5.99 -0.79 -3.58
CA ALA A 82 7.42 -1.07 -3.49
C ALA A 82 8.19 -0.72 -4.77
N GLY A 83 7.63 -1.04 -5.95
CA GLY A 83 8.24 -0.69 -7.23
C GLY A 83 8.39 0.81 -7.42
N LEU A 84 7.36 1.60 -7.08
CA LEU A 84 7.44 3.07 -7.13
C LEU A 84 8.49 3.59 -6.14
N LEU A 85 8.47 3.07 -4.91
CA LEU A 85 9.36 3.52 -3.85
C LEU A 85 10.82 3.24 -4.22
N TYR A 86 11.10 2.11 -4.85
CA TYR A 86 12.40 1.79 -5.42
C TYR A 86 12.79 2.79 -6.51
N ASP A 87 11.90 2.99 -7.49
CA ASP A 87 12.14 3.89 -8.63
C ASP A 87 12.40 5.35 -8.19
N PHE A 88 11.88 5.76 -7.03
CA PHE A 88 12.10 7.09 -6.45
C PHE A 88 13.19 7.17 -5.38
N GLY A 89 13.89 6.06 -5.09
CA GLY A 89 14.95 6.04 -4.08
C GLY A 89 14.43 6.23 -2.64
N LEU A 90 13.16 5.90 -2.39
CA LEU A 90 12.46 6.11 -1.11
C LEU A 90 12.52 4.90 -0.17
N LEU A 91 13.22 3.83 -0.54
CA LEU A 91 13.35 2.61 0.28
C LEU A 91 14.44 2.68 1.37
N GLY A 92 15.14 3.81 1.49
CA GLY A 92 16.22 4.01 2.45
C GLY A 92 15.80 4.76 3.74
N PRO A 93 16.62 4.71 4.80
CA PRO A 93 16.35 5.40 6.08
C PRO A 93 16.27 6.93 6.00
N GLN A 94 16.57 7.54 4.84
CA GLN A 94 16.55 8.99 4.61
C GLN A 94 15.17 9.55 4.19
N HIS A 95 14.08 8.86 4.51
CA HIS A 95 12.76 9.17 3.96
C HIS A 95 12.16 10.54 4.35
N ASN A 96 12.72 11.26 5.33
CA ASN A 96 12.09 12.46 5.87
C ASN A 96 12.35 13.77 5.08
N ILE A 97 13.00 13.73 3.92
CA ILE A 97 13.52 14.94 3.24
C ILE A 97 12.41 15.89 2.71
N ASN A 98 11.21 15.40 2.34
CA ASN A 98 10.18 16.24 1.67
C ASN A 98 9.01 16.69 2.56
N LYS A 99 9.13 16.58 3.89
CA LYS A 99 8.04 16.98 4.81
C LYS A 99 7.76 18.50 4.81
N GLU A 100 8.70 19.31 4.31
CA GLU A 100 8.67 20.77 4.36
C GLU A 100 7.73 21.42 3.32
N GLN A 101 7.48 20.78 2.18
CA GLN A 101 6.64 21.36 1.11
C GLN A 101 5.13 21.31 1.39
N TYR A 102 4.71 20.55 2.40
CA TYR A 102 3.30 20.32 2.69
C TYR A 102 2.97 20.67 4.15
N SER A 103 2.11 21.67 4.35
CA SER A 103 1.59 22.03 5.69
C SER A 103 0.97 20.81 6.40
N SER A 104 1.31 20.69 7.70
CA SER A 104 0.92 19.64 8.65
C SER A 104 -0.59 19.50 8.90
N ASP A 105 -1.44 20.24 8.20
CA ASP A 105 -2.89 20.13 8.31
C ASP A 105 -3.32 18.67 8.18
N SER A 106 -3.76 18.12 9.31
CA SER A 106 -4.14 16.72 9.50
C SER A 106 -5.49 16.50 8.84
N ASP A 107 -5.47 16.15 7.56
CA ASP A 107 -6.64 15.58 6.89
C ASP A 107 -6.90 14.21 7.56
N GLU A 108 -7.71 14.20 8.61
CA GLU A 108 -8.07 13.01 9.38
C GLU A 108 -8.88 12.07 8.47
N SER A 109 -8.15 11.23 7.75
CA SER A 109 -8.67 10.38 6.66
C SER A 109 -9.35 9.09 7.15
N ASP A 110 -9.54 8.96 8.45
CA ASP A 110 -9.92 7.70 9.10
C ASP A 110 -11.40 7.78 9.43
N THR A 111 -12.23 6.99 8.75
CA THR A 111 -13.62 6.84 9.19
C THR A 111 -13.67 6.07 10.50
N GLU A 112 -14.78 6.22 11.23
CA GLU A 112 -15.00 5.45 12.45
C GLU A 112 -14.95 3.93 12.20
N SER A 113 -15.47 3.47 11.05
CA SER A 113 -15.39 2.06 10.66
C SER A 113 -13.96 1.58 10.42
N TYR A 114 -13.12 2.40 9.78
CA TYR A 114 -11.70 2.06 9.61
C TYR A 114 -10.97 1.96 10.95
N LYS A 115 -11.20 2.92 11.86
CA LYS A 115 -10.60 2.88 13.21
C LYS A 115 -10.99 1.58 13.92
N LYS A 116 -12.28 1.21 13.91
CA LYS A 116 -12.77 -0.06 14.48
C LYS A 116 -12.08 -1.28 13.89
N ILE A 117 -12.00 -1.40 12.56
CA ILE A 117 -11.37 -2.55 11.90
C ILE A 117 -9.88 -2.61 12.18
N ARG A 118 -9.19 -1.46 12.13
CA ARG A 118 -7.76 -1.37 12.44
C ARG A 118 -7.49 -1.81 13.88
N ASP A 119 -8.28 -1.33 14.83
CA ASP A 119 -8.08 -1.63 16.25
C ASP A 119 -8.46 -3.08 16.59
N GLN A 120 -9.47 -3.65 15.91
CA GLN A 120 -9.93 -5.02 16.12
C GLN A 120 -9.04 -6.08 15.46
N TYR A 121 -8.62 -5.86 14.21
CA TYR A 121 -7.94 -6.87 13.39
C TYR A 121 -6.50 -6.49 13.03
N GLY A 122 -6.13 -5.22 13.12
CA GLY A 122 -4.90 -4.71 12.52
C GLY A 122 -4.97 -4.64 10.98
N ILE A 123 -4.16 -3.78 10.39
CA ILE A 123 -3.97 -3.68 8.94
C ILE A 123 -2.58 -4.22 8.59
N ASP A 124 -2.52 -5.16 7.65
CA ASP A 124 -1.26 -5.68 7.14
C ASP A 124 -0.60 -4.64 6.24
N GLY A 125 0.60 -4.19 6.62
CA GLY A 125 1.32 -3.14 5.89
C GLY A 125 1.74 -3.55 4.48
N VAL A 126 1.91 -4.85 4.21
CA VAL A 126 2.29 -5.35 2.88
C VAL A 126 1.12 -5.31 1.93
N THR A 127 -0.01 -5.87 2.34
CA THR A 127 -1.20 -6.02 1.50
C THR A 127 -2.13 -4.82 1.55
N GLY A 128 -2.09 -4.02 2.63
CA GLY A 128 -3.04 -2.93 2.88
C GLY A 128 -4.44 -3.39 3.30
N ARG A 129 -4.60 -4.68 3.64
CA ARG A 129 -5.87 -5.31 4.03
C ARG A 129 -5.91 -5.62 5.53
N ALA A 130 -7.10 -5.67 6.11
CA ALA A 130 -7.33 -6.13 7.47
C ALA A 130 -6.97 -7.62 7.66
N ASN A 131 -6.37 -7.96 8.80
CA ASN A 131 -5.89 -9.31 9.12
C ASN A 131 -6.98 -10.24 9.68
N ILE A 132 -8.15 -10.28 9.06
CA ILE A 132 -9.33 -11.05 9.55
C ILE A 132 -9.02 -12.56 9.70
N LYS A 133 -8.12 -13.09 8.85
CA LYS A 133 -7.81 -14.53 8.76
C LYS A 133 -6.52 -14.96 9.46
N ARG A 134 -5.83 -14.07 10.16
CA ARG A 134 -4.47 -14.35 10.66
C ARG A 134 -4.42 -15.10 11.99
N ASN A 135 -5.52 -15.73 12.42
CA ASN A 135 -5.64 -16.30 13.76
C ASN A 135 -5.76 -17.83 13.82
N ASP A 136 -5.38 -18.53 12.77
CA ASP A 136 -5.09 -19.96 12.86
C ASP A 136 -3.60 -20.14 12.57
N ASP A 137 -2.86 -20.68 13.53
CA ASP A 137 -1.51 -21.19 13.29
C ASP A 137 -1.58 -22.08 12.04
N ALA A 138 -1.00 -21.65 10.93
CA ALA A 138 -1.12 -22.37 9.64
C ALA A 138 -0.60 -23.82 9.72
N MET A 139 0.21 -24.10 10.75
CA MET A 139 0.80 -25.39 11.07
C MET A 139 0.18 -26.06 12.31
N LYS A 140 -0.94 -25.56 12.84
CA LYS A 140 -1.60 -26.10 14.06
C LYS A 140 -1.89 -27.60 13.95
N ASP A 141 -2.31 -28.02 12.77
CA ASP A 141 -2.67 -29.40 12.46
C ASP A 141 -1.55 -30.17 11.74
N TRP A 142 -0.31 -29.62 11.69
CA TRP A 142 0.80 -30.28 11.02
C TRP A 142 1.54 -31.20 11.98
N THR A 143 1.77 -32.44 11.55
CA THR A 143 2.68 -33.36 12.24
C THR A 143 4.13 -32.86 12.13
N GLU A 144 4.97 -33.23 13.09
CA GLU A 144 6.39 -32.84 13.09
C GLU A 144 7.14 -33.36 11.86
N GLU A 145 6.81 -34.56 11.37
CA GLU A 145 7.41 -35.08 10.13
C GLU A 145 7.08 -34.20 8.92
N ARG A 146 5.83 -33.73 8.82
CA ARG A 146 5.42 -32.83 7.74
C ARG A 146 6.16 -31.49 7.83
N LYS A 147 6.35 -30.95 9.04
CA LYS A 147 7.13 -29.72 9.24
C LYS A 147 8.57 -29.90 8.78
N MET A 148 9.22 -31.01 9.14
CA MET A 148 10.60 -31.29 8.72
C MET A 148 10.75 -31.40 7.20
N VAL A 149 9.83 -32.08 6.52
CA VAL A 149 9.83 -32.18 5.05
C VAL A 149 9.71 -30.81 4.39
N GLU A 150 8.88 -29.93 4.94
CA GLU A 150 8.70 -28.58 4.36
C GLU A 150 9.92 -27.68 4.60
N VAL A 151 10.59 -27.82 5.75
CA VAL A 151 11.87 -27.16 6.02
C VAL A 151 12.93 -27.58 5.01
N ASP A 152 13.03 -28.88 4.70
CA ASP A 152 13.99 -29.37 3.72
C ASP A 152 13.72 -28.83 2.31
N LYS A 153 12.45 -28.78 1.88
CA LYS A 153 12.08 -28.11 0.63
C LYS A 153 12.49 -26.65 0.63
N LEU A 154 12.20 -25.92 1.70
CA LEU A 154 12.54 -24.50 1.83
C LEU A 154 14.05 -24.27 1.69
N LEU A 155 14.87 -25.04 2.40
CA LEU A 155 16.33 -24.98 2.30
C LEU A 155 16.81 -25.24 0.87
N ASN A 156 16.29 -26.27 0.22
CA ASN A 156 16.62 -26.57 -1.18
C ASN A 156 16.23 -25.44 -2.14
N THR A 157 15.09 -24.77 -1.90
CA THR A 157 14.69 -23.61 -2.72
C THR A 157 15.61 -22.42 -2.52
N LEU A 158 16.04 -22.15 -1.27
CA LEU A 158 16.97 -21.06 -0.95
C LEU A 158 18.34 -21.31 -1.56
N ASP A 159 18.84 -22.54 -1.47
CA ASP A 159 20.13 -22.93 -2.06
C ASP A 159 20.16 -22.67 -3.57
N ARG A 160 19.10 -23.08 -4.28
CA ARG A 160 18.94 -22.80 -5.72
C ARG A 160 18.83 -21.32 -6.07
N ALA A 161 18.33 -20.48 -5.16
CA ALA A 161 18.19 -19.04 -5.39
C ALA A 161 19.49 -18.26 -5.11
N MET A 162 20.45 -18.88 -4.42
CA MET A 162 21.75 -18.27 -4.08
C MET A 162 22.89 -18.66 -5.03
N THR A 163 22.74 -19.74 -5.81
CA THR A 163 23.58 -20.08 -6.97
C THR A 163 23.08 -19.44 -8.26
#